data_AF-A0A180FJQ4-F1
#
_entry.id   AF-A0A180FJQ4-F1
#
_cell.length_a   1.000
_cell.length_b   1.000
_cell.length_c   1.000
_cell.angle_alpha   90.00
_cell.angle_beta   90.00
_cell.angle_gamma   90.00
#
_symmetry.space_group_name_H-M   'P 1'
#
loop_
_entity.id
_entity.type
_entity.pdbx_description
1 polymer ?
#
loop_
_entity_poly.entity_id
_entity_poly.type
_entity_poly.pdbx_seq_one_letter_code
_entity_poly.pdbx_strand_id
1 'polypeptide(L)'
;MQKPLKVGKLDLNIYQGANILATDLEAETLHCDMDCSGSLTLEKGTVATASYFICGSGDLHAYGCQTKQLVCSMVGSGLAEITATDRLKISLIGSGTIRYKGTPAVGKLVSLGKGLVEHIQ
;
A
#
# COMPACT_ATOMS: atom_id res chain seq x y z
N MET A 1 -6.71 1.78 25.66
CA MET A 1 -6.17 1.13 24.45
C MET A 1 -7.33 0.62 23.62
N GLN A 2 -7.46 1.07 22.36
CA GLN A 2 -8.43 0.49 21.43
C GLN A 2 -7.94 -0.90 21.01
N LYS A 3 -8.86 -1.86 20.89
CA LYS A 3 -8.55 -3.19 20.38
C LYS A 3 -8.33 -3.11 18.86
N PRO A 4 -7.45 -3.95 18.28
CA PRO A 4 -7.27 -4.00 16.83
C PRO A 4 -8.58 -4.36 16.14
N LEU A 5 -8.82 -3.76 14.98
CA LEU A 5 -9.86 -4.21 14.08
C LEU A 5 -9.40 -5.54 13.47
N LYS A 6 -10.05 -6.64 13.87
CA LYS A 6 -9.77 -7.98 13.34
C LYS A 6 -10.85 -8.40 12.36
N VAL A 7 -10.49 -8.63 11.11
CA VAL A 7 -11.43 -9.02 10.05
C VAL A 7 -10.79 -10.03 9.11
N GLY A 8 -11.59 -10.91 8.49
CA GLY A 8 -11.07 -11.80 7.45
C GLY A 8 -10.65 -11.00 6.21
N LYS A 9 -11.60 -10.22 5.68
CA LYS A 9 -11.39 -9.37 4.50
C LYS A 9 -11.79 -7.94 4.79
N LEU A 10 -10.98 -7.00 4.33
CA LEU A 10 -11.30 -5.58 4.32
C LEU A 10 -11.12 -5.02 2.90
N ASP A 11 -12.18 -4.43 2.36
CA ASP A 11 -12.15 -3.70 1.10
C ASP A 11 -12.31 -2.20 1.40
N LEU A 12 -11.35 -1.38 0.97
CA LEU A 12 -11.36 0.08 1.15
C LEU A 12 -11.36 0.74 -0.22
N ASN A 13 -12.42 1.49 -0.52
CA ASN A 13 -12.49 2.28 -1.74
C ASN A 13 -12.48 3.77 -1.37
N ILE A 14 -11.44 4.48 -1.80
CA ILE A 14 -11.16 5.86 -1.42
C ILE A 14 -11.29 6.73 -2.66
N TYR A 15 -12.34 7.56 -2.68
CA TYR A 15 -12.67 8.45 -3.79
C TYR A 15 -12.78 9.90 -3.32
N GLN A 16 -12.75 10.85 -4.27
CA GLN A 16 -13.05 12.26 -4.04
C GLN A 16 -12.19 12.96 -2.96
N GLY A 17 -10.96 12.48 -2.75
CA GLY A 17 -10.05 13.08 -1.77
C GLY A 17 -10.33 12.69 -0.32
N ALA A 18 -11.07 11.61 -0.07
CA ALA A 18 -11.27 11.09 1.27
C ALA A 18 -9.94 10.64 1.91
N ASN A 19 -9.87 10.74 3.25
CA ASN A 19 -8.72 10.29 4.03
C ASN A 19 -9.18 9.22 5.02
N ILE A 20 -8.47 8.09 5.05
CA ILE A 20 -8.73 7.00 5.98
C ILE A 20 -7.52 6.79 6.89
N LEU A 21 -7.78 6.71 8.20
CA LEU A 21 -6.80 6.34 9.21
C LEU A 21 -7.23 5.03 9.86
N ALA A 22 -6.41 3.98 9.73
CA ALA A 22 -6.53 2.77 10.52
C ALA A 22 -5.34 2.68 11.50
N THR A 23 -5.66 2.71 12.79
CA THR A 23 -4.65 2.77 13.85
C THR A 23 -4.08 1.39 14.20
N ASP A 24 -4.89 0.34 14.17
CA ASP A 24 -4.45 -1.05 14.40
C ASP A 24 -5.35 -2.04 13.63
N LEU A 25 -4.81 -2.67 12.58
CA LEU A 25 -5.52 -3.58 11.66
C LEU A 25 -4.90 -4.98 11.65
N GLU A 26 -5.72 -6.01 11.88
CA GLU A 26 -5.37 -7.39 11.60
C GLU A 26 -6.32 -7.96 10.55
N ALA A 27 -5.80 -8.34 9.38
CA ALA A 27 -6.62 -8.91 8.32
C ALA A 27 -5.95 -10.08 7.60
N GLU A 28 -6.75 -11.00 7.07
CA GLU A 28 -6.23 -12.01 6.15
C GLU A 28 -6.03 -11.39 4.76
N THR A 29 -7.03 -10.64 4.28
CA THR A 29 -7.00 -9.95 2.99
C THR A 29 -7.33 -8.48 3.13
N LEU A 30 -6.48 -7.62 2.58
CA LEU A 30 -6.74 -6.19 2.42
C LEU A 30 -6.73 -5.83 0.94
N HIS A 31 -7.83 -5.28 0.46
CA HIS A 31 -7.89 -4.64 -0.85
C HIS A 31 -8.13 -3.16 -0.67
N CYS A 32 -7.31 -2.34 -1.32
CA CYS A 32 -7.51 -0.91 -1.33
C CYS A 32 -7.44 -0.38 -2.75
N ASP A 33 -8.49 0.32 -3.13
CA ASP A 33 -8.58 1.08 -4.37
C ASP A 33 -8.63 2.57 -4.02
N MET A 34 -7.65 3.31 -4.50
CA MET A 34 -7.50 4.74 -4.26
C MET A 34 -7.52 5.49 -5.59
N ASP A 35 -8.60 6.22 -5.82
CA ASP A 35 -8.78 7.06 -7.00
C ASP A 35 -8.82 8.53 -6.56
N CYS A 36 -8.03 9.37 -7.24
CA CYS A 36 -7.85 10.82 -7.00
C CYS A 36 -6.75 11.18 -5.95
N SER A 37 -6.99 12.18 -5.11
CA SER A 37 -5.97 12.84 -4.24
C SER A 37 -6.18 12.56 -2.75
N GLY A 38 -6.83 11.44 -2.42
CA GLY A 38 -7.06 11.03 -1.02
C GLY A 38 -5.85 10.36 -0.40
N SER A 39 -5.92 10.02 0.88
CA SER A 39 -4.86 9.29 1.58
C SER A 39 -5.35 8.10 2.40
N LEU A 40 -4.49 7.09 2.52
CA LEU A 40 -4.67 5.98 3.45
C LEU A 40 -3.45 5.88 4.35
N THR A 41 -3.69 5.95 5.66
CA THR A 41 -2.65 5.72 6.67
C THR A 41 -2.97 4.46 7.48
N LEU A 42 -2.03 3.51 7.49
CA LEU A 42 -2.05 2.32 8.32
C LEU A 42 -0.90 2.42 9.34
N GLU A 43 -1.21 2.89 10.55
CA GLU A 43 -0.18 3.15 11.59
C GLU A 43 0.41 1.87 12.16
N LYS A 44 -0.42 0.82 12.28
CA LYS A 44 -0.02 -0.49 12.76
C LYS A 44 -0.92 -1.57 12.17
N GLY A 45 -0.34 -2.70 11.82
CA GLY A 45 -1.14 -3.86 11.48
C GLY A 45 -0.34 -5.06 10.97
N THR A 46 -1.05 -6.17 10.81
CA THR A 46 -0.55 -7.37 10.15
C THR A 46 -1.57 -7.87 9.14
N VAL A 47 -1.11 -8.10 7.92
CA VAL A 47 -1.96 -8.56 6.82
C VAL A 47 -1.29 -9.74 6.11
N ALA A 48 -2.05 -10.81 5.83
CA ALA A 48 -1.49 -11.93 5.08
C ALA A 48 -1.33 -11.58 3.59
N THR A 49 -2.37 -11.03 2.96
CA THR A 49 -2.34 -10.60 1.55
C THR A 49 -2.89 -9.20 1.40
N ALA A 50 -2.13 -8.29 0.78
CA ALA A 50 -2.60 -6.95 0.46
C ALA A 50 -2.47 -6.63 -1.04
N SER A 51 -3.48 -5.96 -1.58
CA SER A 51 -3.46 -5.40 -2.93
C SER A 51 -3.82 -3.91 -2.86
N TYR A 52 -2.87 -3.06 -3.20
CA TYR A 52 -3.03 -1.62 -3.27
C TYR A 52 -3.05 -1.18 -4.74
N PHE A 53 -4.14 -0.54 -5.15
CA PHE A 53 -4.27 0.11 -6.45
C PHE A 53 -4.44 1.61 -6.22
N ILE A 54 -3.55 2.40 -6.81
CA ILE A 54 -3.51 3.86 -6.63
C ILE A 54 -3.52 4.52 -8.00
N CYS A 55 -4.56 5.28 -8.30
CA CYS A 55 -4.67 6.07 -9.52
C CYS A 55 -4.76 7.57 -9.19
N GLY A 56 -3.86 8.37 -9.76
CA GLY A 56 -3.79 9.80 -9.55
C GLY A 56 -2.63 10.23 -8.65
N SER A 57 -2.93 11.05 -7.65
CA SER A 57 -1.93 11.72 -6.80
C SER A 57 -2.16 11.46 -5.30
N GLY A 58 -2.90 10.40 -4.98
CA GLY A 58 -3.16 10.00 -3.60
C GLY A 58 -1.94 9.35 -2.94
N ASP A 59 -1.91 9.42 -1.62
CA ASP A 59 -0.77 8.97 -0.80
C ASP A 59 -1.15 7.79 0.11
N LEU A 60 -0.36 6.73 0.04
CA LEU A 60 -0.47 5.55 0.88
C LEU A 60 0.68 5.52 1.88
N HIS A 61 0.37 5.65 3.17
CA HIS A 61 1.33 5.55 4.28
C HIS A 61 1.09 4.27 5.08
N ALA A 62 1.71 3.18 4.68
CA ALA A 62 1.48 1.83 5.20
C ALA A 62 2.75 1.14 5.74
N TYR A 63 3.80 1.89 6.11
CA TYR A 63 4.99 1.29 6.73
C TYR A 63 4.66 0.52 8.02
N GLY A 64 3.66 0.98 8.78
CA GLY A 64 3.21 0.35 10.01
C GLY A 64 2.48 -0.98 9.82
N CYS A 65 2.06 -1.29 8.59
CA CYS A 65 1.34 -2.52 8.27
C CYS A 65 2.27 -3.56 7.65
N GLN A 66 2.62 -4.60 8.41
CA GLN A 66 3.43 -5.70 7.90
C GLN A 66 2.57 -6.64 7.04
N THR A 67 2.91 -6.73 5.76
CA THR A 67 2.17 -7.58 4.81
C THR A 67 3.04 -8.74 4.33
N LYS A 68 2.55 -9.99 4.39
CA LYS A 68 3.32 -11.13 3.86
C LYS A 68 3.41 -11.10 2.33
N GLN A 69 2.27 -11.07 1.67
CA GLN A 69 2.16 -11.06 0.21
C GLN A 69 1.58 -9.72 -0.24
N LEU A 70 2.39 -8.88 -0.90
CA LEU A 70 2.00 -7.52 -1.25
C LEU A 70 2.07 -7.30 -2.76
N VAL A 71 0.96 -6.82 -3.33
CA VAL A 71 0.90 -6.27 -4.69
C VAL A 71 0.59 -4.78 -4.61
N CYS A 72 1.47 -3.95 -5.15
CA CYS A 72 1.27 -2.51 -5.23
C CYS A 72 1.31 -2.08 -6.69
N SER A 73 0.23 -1.46 -7.15
CA SER A 73 0.12 -0.89 -8.50
C SER A 73 -0.25 0.58 -8.41
N MET A 74 0.56 1.43 -9.02
CA MET A 74 0.34 2.87 -9.06
C MET A 74 0.36 3.38 -10.49
N VAL A 75 -0.63 4.18 -10.84
CA VAL A 75 -0.70 4.95 -12.09
C VAL A 75 -0.86 6.43 -11.75
N GLY A 76 0.17 7.24 -11.98
CA GLY A 76 0.14 8.68 -11.70
C GLY A 76 1.39 9.22 -11.01
N SER A 77 1.19 10.09 -10.02
CA SER A 77 2.23 10.90 -9.37
C SER A 77 2.22 10.84 -7.83
N GLY A 78 1.40 9.97 -7.23
CA GLY A 78 1.31 9.82 -5.77
C GLY A 78 2.53 9.15 -5.12
N LEU A 79 2.44 8.97 -3.81
CA LEU A 79 3.42 8.26 -2.99
C LEU A 79 2.82 6.97 -2.40
N ALA A 80 3.57 5.87 -2.41
CA ALA A 80 3.23 4.67 -1.66
C ALA A 80 4.40 4.22 -0.79
N GLU A 81 4.16 4.10 0.50
CA GLU A 81 5.11 3.69 1.51
C GLU A 81 4.62 2.40 2.15
N ILE A 82 5.23 1.28 1.81
CA ILE A 82 4.69 -0.06 2.11
C ILE A 82 5.72 -0.95 2.82
N THR A 83 5.26 -1.92 3.60
CA THR A 83 6.12 -2.95 4.23
C THR A 83 5.70 -4.35 3.79
N ALA A 84 6.63 -5.08 3.16
CA ALA A 84 6.41 -6.46 2.74
C ALA A 84 7.43 -7.41 3.37
N THR A 85 7.00 -8.57 3.87
CA THR A 85 7.88 -9.52 4.58
C THR A 85 8.29 -10.72 3.73
N ASP A 86 7.40 -11.24 2.86
CA ASP A 86 7.66 -12.51 2.16
C ASP A 86 7.72 -12.35 0.64
N ARG A 87 6.72 -11.73 0.01
CA ARG A 87 6.71 -11.47 -1.44
C ARG A 87 6.18 -10.10 -1.77
N LEU A 88 6.78 -9.50 -2.79
CA LEU A 88 6.43 -8.17 -3.27
C LEU A 88 6.34 -8.15 -4.80
N LYS A 89 5.26 -7.58 -5.32
CA LYS A 89 5.12 -7.20 -6.73
C LYS A 89 4.76 -5.72 -6.81
N ILE A 90 5.50 -4.99 -7.64
CA ILE A 90 5.32 -3.56 -7.85
C ILE A 90 5.12 -3.26 -9.34
N SER A 91 4.13 -2.40 -9.64
CA SER A 91 3.95 -1.78 -10.94
C SER A 91 3.74 -0.29 -10.77
N LEU A 92 4.58 0.53 -11.37
CA LEU A 92 4.50 1.99 -11.36
C LEU A 92 4.46 2.50 -12.80
N ILE A 93 3.44 3.29 -13.12
CA ILE A 93 3.31 3.97 -14.41
C ILE A 93 3.12 5.46 -14.14
N GLY A 94 4.03 6.31 -14.61
CA GLY A 94 3.97 7.76 -14.44
C GLY A 94 5.23 8.32 -13.77
N SER A 95 5.03 9.22 -12.81
CA SER A 95 6.10 9.98 -12.13
C SER A 95 6.03 9.87 -10.60
N GLY A 96 5.19 8.97 -10.09
CA GLY A 96 5.03 8.74 -8.65
C GLY A 96 6.23 8.05 -8.01
N THR A 97 6.13 7.79 -6.70
CA THR A 97 7.18 7.12 -5.94
C THR A 97 6.61 5.96 -5.12
N ILE A 98 7.24 4.80 -5.19
CA ILE A 98 6.93 3.65 -4.33
C ILE A 98 8.17 3.32 -3.51
N ARG A 99 8.06 3.46 -2.19
CA ARG A 99 9.08 3.05 -1.23
C ARG A 99 8.61 1.82 -0.49
N TYR A 100 9.46 0.82 -0.40
CA TYR A 100 9.15 -0.39 0.35
C TYR A 100 10.19 -0.71 1.41
N LYS A 101 9.73 -1.28 2.53
CA LYS A 101 10.56 -1.83 3.62
C LYS A 101 10.42 -3.35 3.70
N GLY A 102 11.33 -3.96 4.47
CA GLY A 102 11.37 -5.39 4.73
C GLY A 102 12.31 -6.15 3.79
N THR A 103 12.29 -7.48 3.87
CA THR A 103 13.16 -8.36 3.05
C THR A 103 12.33 -9.36 2.22
N PRO A 104 11.39 -8.89 1.37
CA PRO A 104 10.56 -9.78 0.57
C PRO A 104 11.34 -10.35 -0.62
N ALA A 105 10.92 -11.51 -1.12
CA ALA A 105 11.25 -11.93 -2.47
C ALA A 105 10.51 -11.04 -3.49
N VAL A 106 11.23 -10.13 -4.13
CA VAL A 106 10.68 -9.23 -5.16
C VAL A 106 10.50 -10.02 -6.46
N GLY A 107 9.25 -10.29 -6.83
CA GLY A 107 8.93 -11.13 -7.99
C GLY A 107 8.86 -10.36 -9.31
N LYS A 108 8.09 -9.26 -9.34
CA LYS A 108 7.93 -8.41 -10.52
C LYS A 108 8.01 -6.96 -10.07
N LEU A 109 8.91 -6.20 -10.68
CA LEU A 109 9.01 -4.76 -10.51
C LEU A 109 8.99 -4.14 -11.91
N VAL A 110 7.99 -3.30 -12.15
CA VAL A 110 7.86 -2.52 -13.38
C VAL A 110 7.77 -1.05 -13.01
N SER A 111 8.62 -0.22 -13.61
CA SER A 111 8.49 1.24 -13.56
C SER A 111 8.55 1.78 -14.98
N LEU A 112 7.47 2.44 -15.42
CA LEU A 112 7.35 3.07 -16.73
C LEU A 112 7.13 4.56 -16.54
N GLY A 113 7.98 5.38 -17.18
CA GLY A 113 7.95 6.84 -17.03
C GLY A 113 9.13 7.35 -16.21
N LYS A 114 8.89 8.37 -15.39
CA LYS A 114 9.91 9.01 -14.52
C LYS A 114 9.76 8.61 -13.05
N GLY A 115 8.89 7.65 -12.75
CA GLY A 115 8.60 7.21 -11.41
C GLY A 115 9.76 6.44 -10.77
N LEU A 116 9.83 6.54 -9.44
CA LEU A 116 10.91 5.99 -8.62
C LEU A 116 10.41 4.84 -7.76
N VAL A 117 11.16 3.74 -7.73
CA VAL A 117 10.93 2.63 -6.80
C VAL A 117 12.17 2.44 -5.94
N GLU A 118 12.03 2.55 -4.63
CA GLU A 118 13.13 2.52 -3.67
C GLU A 118 12.91 1.47 -2.58
N HIS A 119 13.97 0.72 -2.28
CA HIS A 119 14.04 -0.10 -1.07
C HIS A 119 14.63 0.72 0.06
N ILE A 120 13.91 0.88 1.16
CA ILE A 120 14.37 1.57 2.35
C ILE A 120 14.59 0.55 3.47
N GLN A 121 15.74 0.64 4.14
CA GLN A 121 16.10 -0.22 5.28
C GLN A 121 15.45 0.26 6.58
#